data_AF-A0AAU2MGU4-F1
#
_entry.id   AF-A0AAU2MGU4-F1
#
_cell.length_a   1.000
_cell.length_b   1.000
_cell.length_c   1.000
_cell.angle_alpha   90.00
_cell.angle_beta   90.00
_cell.angle_gamma   90.00
#
_symmetry.space_group_name_H-M   'P 1'
#
loop_
_entity.id
_entity.type
_entity.pdbx_description
1 polymer ?
#
loop_
_entity_poly.entity_id
_entity_poly.type
_entity_poly.pdbx_seq_one_letter_code
_entity_poly.pdbx_strand_id
1 'polypeptide(L)' 'MRTHPATPAEVDSWLTVLHQHGHLHRAQSGPDTTWIVQREQHDRPWTLHHPVLAMDWIEGLVREIQQQDPETSR' A
#
# COMPACT_ATOMS: atom_id res chain seq x y z
N MET A 1 -14.07 -3.90 -10.48
CA MET A 1 -14.25 -2.46 -10.77
C MET A 1 -14.73 -1.79 -9.50
N ARG A 2 -13.95 -0.83 -8.97
CA ARG A 2 -14.30 -0.11 -7.74
C ARG A 2 -15.42 0.90 -8.04
N THR A 3 -16.51 0.89 -7.27
CA THR A 3 -17.70 1.71 -7.51
C THR A 3 -17.69 3.06 -6.80
N HIS A 4 -16.77 3.27 -5.85
CA HIS A 4 -16.62 4.52 -5.11
C HIS A 4 -15.19 5.06 -5.25
N PRO A 5 -15.00 6.38 -5.39
CA PRO A 5 -13.66 6.97 -5.45
C PRO A 5 -12.86 6.65 -4.19
N ALA A 6 -11.56 6.41 -4.37
CA ALA A 6 -10.65 6.22 -3.25
C ALA A 6 -10.59 7.47 -2.38
N THR A 7 -10.72 7.29 -1.07
CA THR A 7 -10.58 8.38 -0.11
C THR A 7 -9.19 8.33 0.53
N PRO A 8 -8.62 9.48 0.93
CA PRO A 8 -7.33 9.51 1.62
C PRO A 8 -7.30 8.64 2.90
N ALA A 9 -8.41 8.61 3.64
CA ALA A 9 -8.54 7.81 4.86
C ALA A 9 -8.47 6.30 4.59
N GLU A 10 -9.00 5.86 3.44
CA GLU A 10 -8.92 4.45 3.06
C GLU A 10 -7.50 4.05 2.69
N VAL A 11 -6.78 4.90 1.95
CA VAL A 11 -5.37 4.68 1.63
C VAL A 11 -4.54 4.57 2.90
N ASP A 12 -4.75 5.50 3.85
CA ASP A 12 -4.06 5.48 5.14
C ASP A 12 -4.33 4.19 5.93
N SER A 13 -5.58 3.72 5.93
CA SER A 13 -5.98 2.47 6.56
C SER A 13 -5.25 1.26 5.95
N TRP A 14 -5.20 1.18 4.62
CA TRP A 14 -4.49 0.10 3.93
C TRP A 14 -2.97 0.13 4.16
N LEU A 15 -2.36 1.31 4.04
CA LEU A 15 -0.92 1.47 4.28
C LEU A 15 -0.55 1.11 5.72
N THR A 16 -1.40 1.46 6.69
CA THR A 16 -1.24 1.09 8.10
C THR A 16 -1.25 -0.43 8.28
N VAL A 17 -2.22 -1.13 7.69
CA VAL A 17 -2.30 -2.61 7.76
C VAL A 17 -1.08 -3.26 7.11
N LEU A 18 -0.68 -2.80 5.93
CA LEU A 18 0.48 -3.33 5.22
C LEU A 18 1.79 -3.13 6.00
N HIS A 19 1.94 -1.99 6.66
CA HIS A 19 3.08 -1.71 7.53
C HIS A 19 3.06 -2.59 8.79
N GLN A 20 1.90 -2.75 9.43
CA GLN A 20 1.75 -3.60 10.63
C GLN A 20 2.04 -5.08 10.35
N HIS A 21 1.68 -5.57 9.16
CA HIS A 21 1.98 -6.93 8.71
C HIS A 21 3.41 -7.10 8.19
N GLY A 22 4.23 -6.05 8.20
CA GLY A 22 5.64 -6.10 7.78
C GLY A 22 5.86 -6.12 6.26
N HIS A 23 4.82 -5.89 5.45
CA HIS A 23 4.95 -5.78 4.00
C HIS A 23 5.53 -4.43 3.55
N LEU A 24 5.49 -3.44 4.44
CA LEU A 24 6.16 -2.16 4.27
C LEU A 24 7.11 -1.93 5.44
N HIS A 25 8.33 -1.50 5.14
CA HIS A 25 9.26 -0.96 6.12
C HIS A 25 8.85 0.44 6.60
N ARG A 26 8.23 1.24 5.73
CA ARG A 26 7.74 2.58 6.05
C ARG A 26 6.45 2.87 5.32
N ALA A 27 5.51 3.47 6.04
CA ALA A 27 4.32 4.11 5.49
C ALA A 27 4.07 5.42 6.24
N GLN A 28 4.15 6.54 5.54
CA GLN A 28 3.94 7.86 6.13
C GLN A 28 2.99 8.68 5.25
N SER A 29 1.94 9.23 5.84
CA SER A 29 1.08 10.21 5.18
C SER A 29 1.74 11.59 5.14
N GLY A 30 1.62 12.25 4.01
CA GLY A 30 2.06 13.61 3.75
C GLY A 30 0.88 14.57 3.54
N PRO A 31 1.15 15.87 3.44
CA PRO A 31 0.13 16.85 3.05
C PRO A 31 -0.37 16.59 1.61
N ASP A 32 -1.52 17.18 1.26
CA ASP A 32 -2.03 17.17 -0.11
C ASP A 32 -2.27 15.78 -0.74
N THR A 33 -2.74 14.82 0.06
CA THR A 33 -3.05 13.45 -0.40
C THR A 33 -1.84 12.73 -1.02
N THR A 34 -0.70 12.87 -0.35
CA THR A 34 0.54 12.16 -0.70
C THR A 34 0.93 11.18 0.39
N TRP A 35 1.60 10.09 0.01
CA TRP A 35 2.14 9.12 0.96
C TRP A 35 3.54 8.71 0.56
N ILE A 36 4.43 8.59 1.54
CA ILE A 36 5.77 8.05 1.36
C ILE A 36 5.73 6.62 1.85
N VAL A 37 5.97 5.68 0.93
CA VAL A 37 6.00 4.24 1.21
C VAL A 37 7.39 3.69 0.91
N GLN A 38 7.81 2.70 1.69
CA GLN A 38 9.08 2.01 1.47
C GLN A 38 8.84 0.52 1.76
N ARG A 39 9.12 -0.33 0.76
CA ARG A 39 8.89 -1.78 0.88
C ARG A 39 9.92 -2.42 1.81
N GLU A 40 11.19 -2.25 1.49
CA GLU A 40 12.31 -2.78 2.29
C GLU A 40 13.23 -1.65 2.77
N GLN A 41 14.00 -1.88 3.84
CA GLN A 41 14.88 -0.86 4.43
C GLN A 41 15.92 -0.30 3.44
N HIS A 42 16.39 -1.14 2.51
CA HIS A 42 17.38 -0.76 1.50
C HIS A 42 16.76 -0.16 0.23
N ASP A 43 15.44 -0.30 0.08
CA ASP A 43 14.73 0.19 -1.09
C ASP A 43 14.57 1.71 -1.06
N ARG A 44 14.43 2.33 -2.23
CA ARG A 44 14.17 3.77 -2.26
C ARG A 44 12.75 4.04 -1.77
N PRO A 45 12.51 5.08 -0.98
CA PRO A 45 11.14 5.49 -0.64
C PRO A 45 10.43 6.01 -1.90
N TRP A 46 9.19 5.58 -2.09
CA TRP A 46 8.31 5.98 -3.19
C TRP A 46 7.25 6.94 -2.68
N THR A 47 6.96 7.96 -3.48
CA THR A 47 5.87 8.90 -3.18
C THR A 47 4.66 8.53 -4.03
N LEU A 48 3.56 8.17 -3.36
CA LEU A 48 2.26 7.96 -3.97
C LEU A 48 1.52 9.28 -3.99
N HIS A 49 1.05 9.67 -5.17
CA HIS A 49 0.30 10.90 -5.39
C HIS A 49 -1.16 10.55 -5.65
N HIS A 50 -2.09 11.22 -4.97
CA HIS A 50 -3.53 11.03 -5.10
C HIS A 50 -4.06 9.66 -4.65
N PRO A 51 -5.27 9.61 -4.06
CA PRO A 51 -5.82 8.37 -3.52
C PRO A 51 -6.00 7.25 -4.56
N VAL A 52 -6.33 7.60 -5.81
CA VAL A 52 -6.60 6.62 -6.87
C VAL A 52 -5.33 5.88 -7.27
N LEU A 53 -4.21 6.58 -7.49
CA LEU A 53 -2.94 5.93 -7.84
C LEU A 53 -2.37 5.16 -6.65
N ALA A 54 -2.55 5.68 -5.44
CA ALA A 54 -2.16 4.96 -4.23
C ALA A 54 -2.90 3.61 -4.11
N MET A 55 -4.21 3.59 -4.37
CA MET A 55 -5.00 2.35 -4.34
C MET A 55 -4.65 1.37 -5.47
N ASP A 56 -4.30 1.86 -6.67
CA ASP A 56 -3.80 1.00 -7.76
C ASP A 56 -2.49 0.31 -7.37
N TRP A 57 -1.56 1.08 -6.78
CA TRP A 57 -0.30 0.54 -6.26
C TRP A 57 -0.52 -0.46 -5.13
N ILE A 58 -1.41 -0.15 -4.18
CA ILE A 58 -1.79 -1.06 -3.07
C ILE A 58 -2.39 -2.36 -3.62
N GLU A 59 -3.27 -2.29 -4.64
CA GLU A 59 -3.85 -3.48 -5.26
C GLU A 59 -2.75 -4.37 -5.86
N GLY A 60 -1.79 -3.77 -6.58
CA GLY A 60 -0.64 -4.48 -7.14
C GLY A 60 0.18 -5.20 -6.07
N LEU A 61 0.48 -4.51 -4.97
CA LEU A 61 1.23 -5.09 -3.85
C LEU A 61 0.47 -6.23 -3.16
N VAL A 62 -0.82 -6.04 -2.85
CA VAL A 62 -1.65 -7.08 -2.22
C VAL A 62 -1.74 -8.32 -3.12
N ARG A 63 -1.86 -8.12 -4.43
CA ARG A 63 -1.87 -9.22 -5.41
C ARG A 63 -0.53 -9.94 -5.48
N GLU A 64 0.58 -9.23 -5.36
CA GLU A 64 1.93 -9.83 -5.29
C GLU A 64 2.06 -10.70 -4.03
N ILE A 65 1.67 -10.17 -2.87
CA ILE A 65 1.69 -10.88 -1.58
C ILE A 65 0.85 -12.16 -1.65
N GLN A 66 -0.37 -12.09 -2.18
CA GLN A 66 -1.24 -13.26 -2.34
C GLN A 66 -0.64 -14.34 -3.26
N GLN A 67 0.14 -13.94 -4.26
CA GLN A 67 0.82 -14.90 -5.16
C GLN A 67 2.08 -15.51 -4.54
N GLN A 68 2.73 -14.79 -3.61
CA GLN A 68 3.89 -15.26 -2.86
C GLN A 68 3.53 -16.16 -1.67
N ASP A 69 2.26 -16.23 -1.26
CA ASP A 69 1.74 -17.15 -0.24
C ASP A 69 0.87 -18.30 -0.84
N PRO A 70 1.41 -19.17 -1.72
CA PRO A 70 0.67 -20.38 -2.13
C PRO A 70 0.74 -21.50 -1.07
N GLU A 71 1.51 -21.34 0.01
CA GLU A 71 1.91 -22.40 0.95
C GLU A 71 1.09 -22.50 2.25
N THR A 72 0.00 -21.74 2.38
CA THR A 72 -1.00 -21.96 3.45
C THR A 72 -2.30 -22.56 2.91
N SER A 73 -2.20 -23.40 1.87
CA SER A 73 -3.30 -24.20 1.36
C SER A 73 -2.88 -25.67 1.32
N ARG A 74 -2.81 -26.28 2.51
CA ARG A 74 -2.72 -27.73 2.69
C ARG A 74 -3.65 -28.18 3.82
#